data_AF-A0A233HK66-F1
#
_entry.id   AF-A0A233HK66-F1
#
_cell.length_a   1.000
_cell.length_b   1.000
_cell.length_c   1.000
_cell.angle_alpha   90.00
_cell.angle_beta   90.00
_cell.angle_gamma   90.00
#
_symmetry.space_group_name_H-M   'P 1'
#
loop_
_entity.id
_entity.type
_entity.pdbx_description
1 polymer ?
#
loop_
_entity_poly.entity_id
_entity_poly.type
_entity_poly.pdbx_seq_one_letter_code
_entity_poly.pdbx_strand_id
1 'polypeptide(L)'
;MIFGNVFTTHFKLMPLLLTSLLYSSTSLASFIEGKQDLQFDLANKYQALDDKMKECSTLKKRPVTIDDPWLKSLPEQTQRIVLFELYKKAQKRCSQSEEIAYIAAAVELAIIGEEQPLNEYIKLRTYDSIDPEGVKIIEKLDEKELKRVSQLHQYQYPFDLFSPF
;
A
#
# COMPACT_ATOMS: atom_id res chain seq x y z
N MET A 1 -9.86 1.61 3.34
CA MET A 1 -10.01 2.34 2.07
C MET A 1 -10.77 1.42 1.14
N ILE A 2 -11.87 1.87 0.55
CA ILE A 2 -12.65 1.09 -0.40
C ILE A 2 -12.23 1.57 -1.78
N PHE A 3 -11.62 0.66 -2.52
CA PHE A 3 -11.05 0.85 -3.83
C PHE A 3 -12.07 0.33 -4.85
N GLY A 4 -13.04 1.18 -5.23
CA GLY A 4 -14.22 0.75 -5.99
C GLY A 4 -14.45 1.52 -7.29
N ASN A 5 -14.47 0.75 -8.40
CA ASN A 5 -15.16 0.92 -9.69
C ASN A 5 -14.82 2.19 -10.51
N VAL A 6 -14.61 2.19 -11.84
CA VAL A 6 -15.36 1.58 -12.94
C VAL A 6 -14.48 1.72 -14.19
N PHE A 7 -14.24 0.66 -14.97
CA PHE A 7 -13.98 0.81 -16.40
C PHE A 7 -14.66 -0.32 -17.19
N THR A 8 -15.89 -0.05 -17.61
CA THR A 8 -16.57 -0.82 -18.66
C THR A 8 -16.99 0.16 -19.75
N THR A 9 -16.28 0.17 -20.86
CA THR A 9 -16.72 0.88 -22.07
C THR A 9 -16.83 -0.13 -23.22
N HIS A 10 -18.07 -0.40 -23.60
CA HIS A 10 -18.42 -1.18 -24.79
C HIS A 10 -18.06 -0.39 -26.06
N PHE A 11 -17.17 -0.95 -26.90
CA PHE A 11 -16.83 -0.37 -28.19
C PHE A 11 -17.50 -1.16 -29.32
N LYS A 12 -18.40 -0.52 -30.07
CA LYS A 12 -19.07 -1.09 -31.25
C LYS A 12 -18.10 -1.05 -32.44
N LEU A 13 -17.84 -2.22 -33.04
CA LEU A 13 -17.03 -2.39 -34.25
C LEU A 13 -17.84 -2.05 -35.51
N MET A 14 -17.29 -1.19 -36.37
CA MET A 14 -17.73 -0.99 -37.76
C MET A 14 -16.54 -1.35 -38.67
N PRO A 15 -16.64 -2.34 -39.59
CA PRO A 15 -15.52 -2.71 -40.43
C PRO A 15 -15.59 -1.92 -41.74
N LEU A 16 -14.52 -1.20 -42.08
CA LEU A 16 -14.32 -0.68 -43.43
C LEU A 16 -12.91 -1.02 -43.91
N LEU A 17 -12.92 -1.75 -45.01
CA LEU A 17 -11.82 -2.28 -45.81
C LEU A 17 -10.64 -1.31 -45.99
N LEU A 18 -9.43 -1.82 -45.73
CA LEU A 18 -8.19 -1.37 -46.38
C LEU A 18 -7.16 -2.50 -46.38
N THR A 19 -7.22 -3.30 -47.45
CA THR A 19 -6.19 -4.26 -47.85
C THR A 19 -5.12 -3.54 -48.68
N SER A 20 -3.94 -3.31 -48.11
CA SER A 20 -2.62 -3.35 -48.78
C SER A 20 -1.55 -2.62 -47.96
N LEU A 21 -0.97 -3.29 -46.96
CA LEU A 21 0.33 -2.96 -46.31
C LEU A 21 0.67 -4.11 -45.32
N LEU A 22 0.75 -5.33 -45.83
CA LEU A 22 1.28 -6.47 -45.08
C LEU A 22 2.78 -6.48 -45.37
N TYR A 23 3.61 -6.07 -44.40
CA TYR A 23 5.03 -6.43 -44.19
C TYR A 23 5.69 -5.39 -43.27
N SER A 24 5.11 -5.12 -42.08
CA SER A 24 5.77 -4.42 -40.95
C SER A 24 5.00 -4.53 -39.62
N SER A 25 3.91 -5.30 -39.54
CA SER A 25 2.94 -5.25 -38.44
C SER A 25 3.26 -6.13 -37.22
N THR A 26 4.40 -6.83 -37.19
CA THR A 26 4.72 -7.74 -36.07
C THR A 26 5.05 -6.98 -34.78
N SER A 27 5.74 -5.84 -34.87
CA SER A 27 6.19 -5.08 -33.69
C SER A 27 5.06 -4.39 -32.93
N LEU A 28 4.06 -3.88 -33.65
CA LEU A 28 2.91 -3.22 -33.03
C LEU A 28 1.98 -4.23 -32.33
N ALA A 29 1.75 -5.40 -32.96
CA ALA A 29 0.94 -6.45 -32.37
C ALA A 29 1.59 -7.01 -31.09
N SER A 30 2.90 -7.30 -31.11
CA SER A 30 3.62 -7.77 -29.92
C SER A 30 3.69 -6.71 -28.82
N PHE A 31 3.79 -5.43 -29.18
CA PHE A 31 3.75 -4.34 -28.21
C PHE A 31 2.37 -4.20 -27.55
N ILE A 32 1.29 -4.33 -28.33
CA ILE A 32 -0.08 -4.29 -27.80
C ILE A 32 -0.35 -5.48 -26.87
N GLU A 33 0.08 -6.68 -27.24
CA GLU A 33 -0.05 -7.89 -26.42
C GLU A 33 0.73 -7.74 -25.10
N GLY A 34 2.01 -7.35 -25.17
CA GLY A 34 2.82 -7.13 -23.96
C GLY A 34 2.27 -6.03 -23.06
N LYS A 35 1.69 -4.95 -23.63
CA LYS A 35 1.01 -3.92 -22.84
C LYS A 35 -0.22 -4.46 -22.13
N GLN A 36 -1.04 -5.27 -22.80
CA GLN A 36 -2.23 -5.86 -22.19
C GLN A 36 -1.88 -6.81 -21.05
N ASP A 37 -0.81 -7.60 -21.21
CA ASP A 37 -0.32 -8.48 -20.15
C ASP A 37 0.14 -7.70 -18.91
N LEU A 38 0.87 -6.60 -19.09
CA LEU A 38 1.28 -5.72 -17.98
C LEU A 38 0.08 -5.06 -17.28
N GLN A 39 -0.95 -4.66 -18.03
CA GLN A 39 -2.19 -4.10 -17.46
C GLN A 39 -2.96 -5.17 -16.66
N PHE A 40 -3.00 -6.41 -17.16
CA PHE A 40 -3.61 -7.53 -16.46
C PHE A 40 -2.84 -7.90 -15.18
N ASP A 41 -1.50 -7.94 -15.22
CA ASP A 41 -0.70 -8.18 -14.03
C ASP A 41 -0.90 -7.09 -12.97
N LEU A 42 -0.87 -5.80 -13.36
CA LEU A 42 -1.17 -4.70 -12.45
C LEU A 42 -2.52 -4.89 -11.75
N ALA A 43 -3.58 -5.23 -12.51
CA ALA A 43 -4.91 -5.44 -11.96
C ALA A 43 -4.92 -6.59 -10.94
N ASN A 44 -4.19 -7.68 -11.20
CA ASN A 44 -4.05 -8.79 -10.27
C ASN A 44 -3.27 -8.39 -9.00
N LYS A 45 -2.17 -7.63 -9.13
CA LYS A 45 -1.40 -7.15 -7.97
C LYS A 45 -2.22 -6.18 -7.12
N TYR A 46 -3.02 -5.33 -7.76
CA TYR A 46 -3.94 -4.44 -7.08
C TYR A 46 -4.98 -5.22 -6.27
N GLN A 47 -5.61 -6.23 -6.88
CA GLN A 47 -6.59 -7.06 -6.18
C GLN A 47 -5.96 -7.77 -4.97
N ALA A 48 -4.76 -8.33 -5.14
CA ALA A 48 -4.02 -8.96 -4.04
C ALA A 48 -3.71 -7.96 -2.90
N LEU A 49 -3.29 -6.74 -3.24
CA LEU A 49 -3.06 -5.67 -2.26
C LEU A 49 -4.35 -5.28 -1.52
N ASP A 50 -5.45 -5.07 -2.25
CA ASP A 50 -6.75 -4.71 -1.65
C ASP A 50 -7.26 -5.80 -0.70
N ASP A 51 -7.18 -7.07 -1.11
CA ASP A 51 -7.54 -8.21 -0.27
C ASP A 51 -6.65 -8.30 0.97
N LYS A 52 -5.34 -8.06 0.82
CA LYS A 52 -4.43 -8.02 1.96
C LYS A 52 -4.75 -6.88 2.92
N MET A 53 -5.04 -5.69 2.40
CA MET A 53 -5.43 -4.54 3.23
C MET A 53 -6.74 -4.78 3.99
N LYS A 54 -7.69 -5.50 3.39
CA LYS A 54 -8.92 -5.95 4.06
C LYS A 54 -8.60 -6.93 5.19
N GLU A 55 -7.77 -7.94 4.92
CA GLU A 55 -7.29 -8.90 5.94
C GLU A 55 -6.62 -8.16 7.11
N CYS A 56 -5.65 -7.30 6.83
CA CYS A 56 -4.96 -6.49 7.84
C CYS A 56 -5.92 -5.62 8.66
N SER A 57 -7.00 -5.13 8.04
CA SER A 57 -8.02 -4.33 8.73
C SER A 57 -8.86 -5.14 9.72
N THR A 58 -9.01 -6.46 9.52
CA THR A 58 -9.71 -7.32 10.48
C THR A 58 -8.94 -7.45 11.80
N LEU A 59 -7.61 -7.37 11.75
CA LEU A 59 -6.72 -7.48 12.93
C LEU A 59 -6.79 -6.25 13.86
N LYS A 60 -7.35 -5.13 13.38
CA LYS A 60 -7.47 -3.87 14.14
C LYS A 60 -8.37 -3.96 15.38
N LYS A 61 -9.11 -5.06 15.54
CA LYS A 61 -9.96 -5.32 16.71
C LYS A 61 -9.22 -6.02 17.85
N ARG A 62 -7.97 -6.44 17.63
CA ARG A 62 -7.20 -7.16 18.64
C ARG A 62 -6.82 -6.21 19.78
N PRO A 63 -7.22 -6.48 21.03
CA PRO A 63 -6.83 -5.65 22.15
C PRO A 63 -5.34 -5.80 22.46
N VAL A 64 -4.75 -4.77 23.02
CA VAL A 64 -3.37 -4.74 23.53
C VAL A 64 -3.34 -4.07 24.89
N THR A 65 -2.35 -4.44 25.69
CA THR A 65 -2.07 -3.80 26.98
C THR A 65 -0.68 -3.18 26.93
N ILE A 66 -0.53 -2.02 27.58
CA ILE A 66 0.80 -1.45 27.79
C ILE A 66 1.37 -2.19 28.98
N ASP A 67 2.19 -3.22 28.73
CA ASP A 67 2.87 -4.01 29.76
C ASP A 67 4.39 -3.82 29.81
N ASP A 68 4.94 -3.28 28.73
CA ASP A 68 6.37 -3.02 28.60
C ASP A 68 6.83 -1.93 29.58
N PRO A 69 7.87 -2.16 30.41
CA PRO A 69 8.30 -1.21 31.43
C PRO A 69 8.72 0.16 30.89
N TRP A 70 9.42 0.18 29.75
CA TRP A 70 9.82 1.43 29.12
C TRP A 70 8.59 2.19 28.63
N LEU A 71 7.68 1.52 27.92
CA LEU A 71 6.45 2.16 27.43
C LEU A 71 5.57 2.68 28.58
N LYS A 72 5.43 1.92 29.67
CA LYS A 72 4.72 2.35 30.89
C LYS A 72 5.33 3.60 31.53
N SER A 73 6.64 3.78 31.43
CA SER A 73 7.34 4.91 32.05
C SER A 73 7.12 6.25 31.34
N LEU A 74 6.64 6.22 30.09
CA LEU A 74 6.40 7.43 29.30
C LEU A 74 5.12 8.16 29.76
N PRO A 75 5.04 9.49 29.60
CA PRO A 75 3.78 10.23 29.78
C PRO A 75 2.67 9.68 28.88
N GLU A 76 1.42 9.73 29.33
CA GLU A 76 0.27 9.16 28.60
C GLU A 76 0.16 9.66 27.15
N GLN A 77 0.37 10.96 26.91
CA GLN A 77 0.38 11.52 25.56
C GLN A 77 1.48 10.88 24.68
N THR A 78 2.66 10.66 25.23
CA THR A 78 3.77 9.98 24.55
C THR A 78 3.44 8.51 24.30
N GLN A 79 2.80 7.82 25.25
CA GLN A 79 2.34 6.44 25.06
C GLN A 79 1.37 6.33 23.88
N ARG A 80 0.40 7.23 23.77
CA ARG A 80 -0.56 7.30 22.65
C ARG A 80 0.15 7.46 21.30
N ILE A 81 1.15 8.35 21.24
CA ILE A 81 1.94 8.59 20.02
C ILE A 81 2.80 7.37 19.66
N VAL A 82 3.45 6.75 20.65
CA VAL A 82 4.23 5.52 20.42
C VAL A 82 3.32 4.39 19.92
N LEU A 83 2.16 4.18 20.55
CA LEU A 83 1.20 3.17 20.09
C LEU A 83 0.70 3.45 18.68
N PHE A 84 0.43 4.71 18.34
CA PHE A 84 0.06 5.10 16.99
C PHE A 84 1.16 4.74 15.97
N GLU A 85 2.42 5.02 16.29
CA GLU A 85 3.55 4.68 15.43
C GLU A 85 3.75 3.16 15.30
N LEU A 86 3.64 2.42 16.41
CA LEU A 86 3.69 0.95 16.41
C LEU A 86 2.59 0.35 15.54
N TYR A 87 1.38 0.89 15.63
CA TYR A 87 0.24 0.50 14.80
C TYR A 87 0.47 0.80 13.32
N LYS A 88 0.99 1.98 12.97
CA LYS A 88 1.37 2.32 11.58
C LYS A 88 2.40 1.33 11.04
N LYS A 89 3.44 1.03 11.81
CA LYS A 89 4.46 0.03 11.44
C LYS A 89 3.86 -1.37 11.28
N ALA A 90 2.91 -1.75 12.12
CA ALA A 90 2.25 -3.04 12.04
C ALA A 90 1.32 -3.15 10.81
N GLN A 91 0.55 -2.10 10.50
CA GLN A 91 -0.24 -2.02 9.28
C GLN A 91 0.64 -2.12 8.03
N LYS A 92 1.73 -1.33 7.98
CA LYS A 92 2.67 -1.37 6.86
C LYS A 92 3.26 -2.77 6.66
N ARG A 93 3.78 -3.38 7.73
CA ARG A 93 4.32 -4.75 7.68
C ARG A 93 3.31 -5.77 7.16
N CYS A 94 2.04 -5.61 7.53
CA CYS A 94 0.99 -6.56 7.17
C CYS A 94 0.71 -6.61 5.65
N SER A 95 0.80 -5.48 4.94
CA SER A 95 0.53 -5.40 3.49
C SER A 95 1.77 -5.16 2.63
N GLN A 96 2.97 -5.19 3.23
CA GLN A 96 4.19 -4.71 2.57
C GLN A 96 4.55 -5.51 1.32
N SER A 97 4.36 -6.82 1.34
CA SER A 97 4.75 -7.69 0.22
C SER A 97 3.91 -7.39 -1.02
N GLU A 98 2.60 -7.28 -0.84
CA GLU A 98 1.64 -6.99 -1.89
C GLU A 98 1.74 -5.55 -2.37
N GLU A 99 2.04 -4.60 -1.47
CA GLU A 99 2.30 -3.19 -1.82
C GLU A 99 3.54 -3.08 -2.72
N ILE A 100 4.63 -3.79 -2.38
CA ILE A 100 5.84 -3.83 -3.23
C ILE A 100 5.54 -4.44 -4.59
N ALA A 101 4.77 -5.54 -4.64
CA ALA A 101 4.43 -6.19 -5.89
C ALA A 101 3.58 -5.29 -6.81
N TYR A 102 2.61 -4.56 -6.24
CA TYR A 102 1.82 -3.58 -6.98
C TYR A 102 2.68 -2.43 -7.52
N ILE A 103 3.58 -1.87 -6.71
CA ILE A 103 4.50 -0.80 -7.15
C ILE A 103 5.39 -1.29 -8.29
N ALA A 104 5.93 -2.51 -8.19
CA ALA A 104 6.76 -3.09 -9.24
C ALA A 104 6.01 -3.17 -10.58
N ALA A 105 4.79 -3.69 -10.57
CA ALA A 105 3.95 -3.75 -11.78
C ALA A 105 3.60 -2.34 -12.32
N ALA A 106 3.34 -1.37 -11.44
CA ALA A 106 3.10 0.02 -11.85
C ALA A 106 4.33 0.68 -12.48
N VAL A 107 5.54 0.34 -12.00
CA VAL A 107 6.80 0.80 -12.60
C VAL A 107 7.02 0.18 -13.97
N GLU A 108 6.71 -1.10 -14.17
CA GLU A 108 6.81 -1.75 -15.48
C GLU A 108 5.93 -1.06 -16.54
N LEU A 109 4.71 -0.66 -16.17
CA LEU A 109 3.84 0.15 -17.03
C LEU A 109 4.41 1.55 -17.27
N ALA A 110 4.97 2.21 -16.26
CA ALA A 110 5.59 3.52 -16.42
C ALA A 110 6.77 3.50 -17.40
N ILE A 111 7.57 2.42 -17.43
CA ILE A 111 8.69 2.25 -18.36
C ILE A 111 8.23 2.30 -19.83
N ILE A 112 7.01 1.84 -20.12
CA ILE A 112 6.42 1.89 -21.47
C ILE A 112 5.53 3.12 -21.72
N GLY A 113 5.55 4.10 -20.80
CA GLY A 113 4.84 5.38 -20.90
C GLY A 113 3.48 5.45 -20.21
N GLU A 114 3.04 4.39 -19.52
CA GLU A 114 1.78 4.34 -18.77
C GLU A 114 2.01 4.69 -17.29
N GLU A 115 2.29 5.96 -17.01
CA GLU A 115 2.70 6.42 -15.66
C GLU A 115 1.55 6.59 -14.66
N GLN A 116 0.30 6.60 -15.13
CA GLN A 116 -0.86 6.95 -14.31
C GLN A 116 -0.97 6.10 -13.02
N PRO A 117 -0.84 4.76 -13.05
CA PRO A 117 -0.96 3.94 -11.84
C PRO A 117 0.08 4.28 -10.76
N LEU A 118 1.32 4.56 -11.18
CA LEU A 118 2.40 4.97 -10.28
C LEU A 118 2.15 6.36 -9.70
N ASN A 119 1.69 7.30 -10.53
CA ASN A 119 1.37 8.66 -10.10
C ASN A 119 0.20 8.69 -9.10
N GLU A 120 -0.81 7.86 -9.29
CA GLU A 120 -1.91 7.70 -8.34
C GLU A 120 -1.44 7.13 -7.01
N TYR A 121 -0.58 6.11 -7.04
CA TYR A 121 0.03 5.56 -5.82
C TYR A 121 0.82 6.63 -5.04
N ILE A 122 1.67 7.41 -5.72
CA ILE A 122 2.44 8.50 -5.09
C ILE A 122 1.51 9.53 -4.45
N LYS A 123 0.43 9.93 -5.15
CA LYS A 123 -0.57 10.88 -4.61
C LYS A 123 -1.20 10.34 -3.33
N LEU A 124 -1.62 9.08 -3.32
CA LEU A 124 -2.21 8.45 -2.13
C LEU A 124 -1.24 8.43 -0.95
N ARG A 125 0.04 8.12 -1.19
CA ARG A 125 1.09 8.09 -0.15
C ARG A 125 1.46 9.48 0.37
N THR A 126 1.28 10.54 -0.43
CA THR A 126 1.55 11.92 0.00
C THR A 126 0.64 12.36 1.15
N TYR A 127 -0.54 11.76 1.26
CA TYR A 127 -1.48 12.01 2.37
C TYR A 127 -1.17 11.23 3.65
N ASP A 128 -0.18 10.33 3.66
CA ASP A 128 0.32 9.67 4.88
C ASP A 128 1.20 10.61 5.74
N SER A 129 0.98 11.92 5.64
CA SER A 129 1.78 12.94 6.32
C SER A 129 1.77 12.73 7.83
N ILE A 130 2.95 12.86 8.41
CA ILE A 130 3.17 12.60 9.83
C ILE A 130 2.81 13.88 10.59
N ASP A 131 2.01 13.75 11.64
CA ASP A 131 1.76 14.82 12.59
C ASP A 131 3.10 15.43 13.06
N PRO A 132 3.40 16.71 12.74
CA PRO A 132 4.69 17.33 13.05
C PRO A 132 5.02 17.33 14.55
N GLU A 133 4.00 17.36 15.42
CA GLU A 133 4.21 17.27 16.87
C GLU A 133 4.56 15.84 17.29
N GLY A 134 3.83 14.85 16.77
CA GLY A 134 4.18 13.44 16.91
C GLY A 134 5.60 13.10 16.45
N VAL A 135 6.06 13.64 15.32
CA VAL A 135 7.45 13.47 14.84
C VAL A 135 8.45 13.94 15.88
N LYS A 136 8.30 15.18 16.38
CA LYS A 136 9.22 15.76 17.37
C LYS A 136 9.27 14.95 18.67
N ILE A 137 8.15 14.32 19.04
CA ILE A 137 8.10 13.45 20.22
C ILE A 137 8.85 12.15 19.93
N ILE A 138 8.58 11.49 18.80
CA ILE A 138 9.26 10.24 18.41
C ILE A 138 10.77 10.45 18.26
N GLU A 139 11.23 11.54 17.66
CA GLU A 139 12.65 11.86 17.46
C GLU A 139 13.43 12.04 18.77
N LYS A 140 12.74 12.37 19.87
CA LYS A 140 13.34 12.52 21.20
C LYS A 140 13.36 11.21 21.99
N LEU A 141 12.69 10.16 21.51
CA LEU A 141 12.66 8.87 22.19
C LEU A 141 13.93 8.07 21.93
N ASP A 142 14.21 7.13 22.83
CA ASP A 142 15.24 6.13 22.59
C ASP A 142 14.84 5.23 21.42
N GLU A 143 15.54 5.37 20.30
CA GLU A 143 15.29 4.61 19.07
C GLU A 143 15.46 3.10 19.30
N LYS A 144 16.39 2.67 20.17
CA LYS A 144 16.62 1.25 20.46
C LYS A 144 15.42 0.66 21.18
N GLU A 145 14.85 1.39 22.14
CA GLU A 145 13.65 0.97 22.86
C GLU A 145 12.43 0.94 21.94
N LEU A 146 12.22 1.97 21.12
CA LEU A 146 11.14 1.98 20.14
C LEU A 146 11.23 0.80 19.16
N LYS A 147 12.45 0.49 18.69
CA LYS A 147 12.70 -0.66 17.83
C LYS A 147 12.42 -1.98 18.56
N ARG A 148 12.93 -2.14 19.80
CA ARG A 148 12.69 -3.33 20.63
C ARG A 148 11.20 -3.57 20.85
N VAL A 149 10.46 -2.53 21.25
CA VAL A 149 9.02 -2.61 21.48
C VAL A 149 8.28 -2.97 20.19
N SER A 150 8.67 -2.42 19.04
CA SER A 150 8.04 -2.77 17.76
C SER A 150 8.18 -4.23 17.32
N GLN A 151 9.10 -4.96 17.95
CA GLN A 151 9.33 -6.39 17.73
C GLN A 151 8.54 -7.27 18.71
N LEU A 152 7.92 -6.72 19.75
CA LEU A 152 7.06 -7.49 20.65
C LEU A 152 5.86 -8.02 19.88
N HIS A 153 5.49 -9.28 20.16
CA HIS A 153 4.44 -10.00 19.44
C HIS A 153 3.14 -9.20 19.32
N GLN A 154 2.73 -8.54 20.41
CA GLN A 154 1.51 -7.74 20.44
C GLN A 154 1.52 -6.48 19.57
N TYR A 155 2.68 -6.06 19.06
CA TYR A 155 2.84 -4.90 18.17
C TYR A 155 3.36 -5.28 16.78
N GLN A 156 3.45 -6.58 16.47
CA GLN A 156 3.83 -7.06 15.14
C GLN A 156 2.70 -6.98 14.12
N TYR A 157 1.46 -7.16 14.58
CA TYR A 157 0.23 -7.11 13.76
C TYR A 157 -0.63 -5.92 14.15
N PRO A 158 -1.51 -5.40 13.26
CA PRO A 158 -2.46 -4.37 13.62
C PRO A 158 -3.25 -4.73 14.89
N PHE A 159 -3.66 -3.69 15.62
CA PHE A 159 -4.33 -3.81 16.92
C PHE A 159 -5.26 -2.62 17.15
N ASP A 160 -6.06 -2.71 18.20
CA ASP A 160 -6.92 -1.64 18.66
C ASP A 160 -6.12 -0.59 19.43
N LEU A 161 -5.95 0.58 18.80
CA LEU A 161 -5.23 1.73 19.34
C LEU A 161 -5.81 2.26 20.66
N PHE A 162 -7.09 2.03 20.92
CA PHE A 162 -7.78 2.58 22.07
C PHE A 162 -7.88 1.60 23.23
N SER A 163 -7.75 0.29 22.96
CA SER A 163 -7.85 -0.75 23.98
C SER A 163 -6.95 -0.62 25.23
N PRO A 164 -5.77 0.04 25.20
CA PRO A 164 -4.98 0.25 26.41
C PRO A 164 -5.45 1.36 27.36
N PHE A 165 -6.46 2.16 26.97
CA PHE A 165 -6.92 3.36 27.68
C PHE A 165 -8.42 3.30 27.96
#